data_AF-A0A9P5ZZY3-F1
#
_entry.id   AF-A0A9P5ZZY3-F1
#
_cell.length_a   1.000
_cell.length_b   1.000
_cell.length_c   1.000
_cell.angle_alpha   90.00
_cell.angle_beta   90.00
_cell.angle_gamma   90.00
#
_symmetry.space_group_name_H-M   'P 1'
#
loop_
_entity.id
_entity.type
_entity.pdbx_description
1 polymer ?
#
loop_
_entity_poly.entity_id
_entity_poly.type
_entity_poly.pdbx_seq_one_letter_code
_entity_poly.pdbx_strand_id
1 'polypeptide(L)'
;MLRRAQEERQDWLPHATGAEELEHDNLEEQEVEQVSGTKYNNYFSAPRFYCVETICAPCGVVIAWRKFAKAEGVAKILQFLEDVYEDPNSRPSYIAIDKGCALLKHIVKQGHWPAWEPTTWIIVDSYHYINHRVTDHLFQT
;
A
#
# COMPACT_ATOMS: atom_id res chain seq x y z
N MET A 1 -12.37 -20.00 10.50
CA MET A 1 -13.36 -19.32 9.64
C MET A 1 -14.61 -20.19 9.59
N LEU A 2 -15.68 -19.80 10.28
CA LEU A 2 -16.98 -20.45 10.14
C LEU A 2 -17.44 -20.20 8.70
N ARG A 3 -17.40 -21.24 7.85
CA ARG A 3 -17.98 -21.15 6.51
C ARG A 3 -19.49 -21.08 6.69
N ARG A 4 -20.12 -19.99 6.24
CA ARG A 4 -21.59 -19.94 6.14
C ARG A 4 -22.06 -21.05 5.20
N ALA A 5 -23.17 -21.67 5.56
CA ALA A 5 -23.80 -22.67 4.72
C ALA A 5 -24.11 -22.05 3.36
N GLN A 6 -23.95 -22.83 2.28
CA GLN A 6 -24.07 -22.37 0.90
C GLN A 6 -25.47 -21.79 0.59
N GLU A 7 -26.46 -22.15 1.40
CA GLU A 7 -27.86 -21.71 1.37
C GLU A 7 -28.06 -20.25 1.80
N GLU A 8 -27.10 -19.61 2.47
CA GLU A 8 -27.19 -18.21 2.91
C GLU A 8 -26.58 -17.21 1.90
N ARG A 9 -26.15 -17.68 0.72
CA ARG A 9 -25.48 -16.85 -0.29
C ARG A 9 -26.51 -16.07 -1.12
N GLN A 10 -26.47 -14.75 -1.03
CA GLN A 10 -27.28 -13.83 -1.83
C GLN A 10 -26.66 -13.59 -3.21
N ASP A 11 -27.50 -13.44 -4.24
CA ASP A 11 -27.06 -13.34 -5.65
C ASP A 11 -26.17 -12.13 -5.97
N TRP A 12 -26.23 -11.08 -5.15
CA TRP A 12 -25.43 -9.87 -5.33
C TRP A 12 -24.05 -9.95 -4.67
N LEU A 13 -23.74 -11.04 -3.95
CA LEU A 13 -22.43 -11.22 -3.33
C LEU A 13 -21.41 -11.71 -4.36
N PRO A 14 -20.20 -11.12 -4.41
CA PRO A 14 -19.18 -11.53 -5.36
C PRO A 14 -18.84 -13.01 -5.18
N HIS A 15 -18.71 -13.71 -6.30
CA HIS A 15 -18.21 -15.07 -6.30
C HIS A 15 -16.76 -15.05 -5.85
N ALA A 16 -16.39 -15.96 -4.96
CA ALA A 16 -14.99 -16.13 -4.56
C ALA A 16 -14.24 -16.82 -5.71
N THR A 17 -13.97 -16.07 -6.78
CA THR A 17 -12.84 -16.33 -7.66
C THR A 17 -11.58 -16.09 -6.82
N GLY A 18 -10.61 -16.98 -6.93
CA GLY A 18 -9.38 -16.95 -6.11
C GLY A 18 -8.74 -15.57 -6.14
N ALA A 19 -8.04 -15.21 -5.05
CA ALA A 19 -7.41 -13.92 -4.82
C ALA A 19 -6.94 -13.26 -6.12
N GLU A 20 -7.80 -12.41 -6.69
CA GLU A 20 -7.41 -11.53 -7.77
C GLU A 20 -6.38 -10.59 -7.17
N GLU A 21 -5.16 -10.70 -7.68
CA GLU A 21 -4.13 -9.70 -7.45
C GLU A 21 -4.74 -8.36 -7.85
N LEU A 22 -4.89 -7.48 -6.86
CA LEU A 22 -5.48 -6.16 -7.07
C LEU A 22 -4.65 -5.45 -8.16
N GLU A 23 -5.25 -5.23 -9.33
CA GLU A 23 -4.58 -4.68 -10.55
C GLU A 23 -3.83 -3.36 -10.30
N HIS A 24 -4.12 -2.69 -9.18
CA HIS A 24 -3.54 -1.43 -8.75
C HIS A 24 -2.11 -1.54 -8.18
N ASP A 25 -1.59 -2.75 -7.97
CA ASP A 25 -0.26 -3.01 -7.40
C ASP A 25 0.78 -3.55 -8.39
N ASN A 26 0.47 -3.58 -9.69
CA ASN A 26 1.45 -3.98 -10.70
C ASN A 26 2.66 -3.03 -10.68
N LEU A 27 3.78 -3.52 -10.15
CA LEU A 27 5.04 -2.79 -9.96
C LEU A 27 5.81 -2.55 -11.27
N GLU A 28 5.42 -3.24 -12.33
CA GLU A 28 5.93 -3.04 -13.68
C GLU A 28 4.96 -2.12 -14.42
N GLU A 29 5.42 -0.88 -14.61
CA GLU A 29 4.94 0.10 -15.59
C GLU A 29 3.52 -0.17 -16.12
N GLN A 30 2.51 0.39 -15.44
CA GLN A 30 1.23 0.66 -16.07
C GLN A 30 1.47 1.62 -17.25
N GLU A 31 1.79 1.03 -18.40
CA GLU A 31 1.67 1.67 -19.68
C GLU A 31 0.23 2.17 -19.80
N VAL A 32 0.14 3.46 -20.09
CA VAL A 32 -1.11 4.17 -20.37
C VAL A 32 -1.98 3.29 -21.26
N GLU A 33 -3.17 2.96 -20.77
CA GLU A 33 -4.25 2.30 -21.51
C GLU A 33 -4.30 2.85 -22.94
N GLN A 34 -3.74 2.09 -23.88
CA GLN A 34 -3.78 2.39 -25.31
C GLN A 34 -5.20 2.10 -25.78
N VAL A 35 -6.08 3.07 -25.56
CA VAL A 35 -7.38 3.12 -26.24
C VAL A 35 -7.09 3.14 -27.73
N SER A 36 -7.45 2.05 -28.40
CA SER A 36 -7.38 1.86 -29.83
C SER A 36 -8.28 2.89 -30.53
N GLY A 37 -7.68 4.01 -30.95
CA GLY A 37 -8.35 5.01 -31.75
C GLY A 37 -7.81 6.40 -31.52
N THR A 38 -6.82 6.79 -32.33
CA THR A 38 -6.31 8.18 -32.49
C THR A 38 -6.04 8.95 -31.20
N LYS A 39 -4.75 9.08 -30.85
CA LYS A 39 -4.21 10.01 -29.84
C LYS A 39 -4.75 11.43 -30.05
N TYR A 40 -5.90 11.76 -29.48
CA TYR A 40 -6.29 13.14 -29.26
C TYR A 40 -5.39 13.66 -28.14
N ASN A 41 -4.41 14.49 -28.50
CA ASN A 41 -3.67 15.28 -27.53
C ASN A 41 -4.64 16.33 -26.97
N ASN A 42 -5.41 15.93 -25.95
CA ASN A 42 -6.15 16.88 -25.13
C ASN A 42 -5.12 17.65 -24.31
N TYR A 43 -4.61 18.76 -24.86
CA TYR A 43 -3.65 19.66 -24.18
C TYR A 43 -4.21 20.33 -22.91
N PHE A 44 -5.49 20.11 -22.61
CA PHE A 44 -6.21 20.65 -21.45
C PHE A 44 -6.93 19.56 -20.64
N SER A 45 -6.26 18.44 -20.34
CA SER A 45 -6.74 17.55 -19.27
C SER A 45 -6.19 18.01 -17.92
N ALA A 46 -7.05 18.10 -16.91
CA ALA A 46 -6.58 18.35 -15.54
C ALA A 46 -5.66 17.20 -15.12
N PRO A 47 -4.47 17.50 -14.54
CA PRO A 47 -3.57 16.46 -14.07
C PRO A 47 -4.27 15.61 -13.02
N ARG A 48 -4.35 14.29 -13.28
CA ARG A 48 -4.92 13.33 -12.34
C ARG A 48 -3.84 12.86 -11.37
N PHE A 49 -4.19 12.79 -10.10
CA PHE A 49 -3.38 12.11 -9.11
C PHE A 49 -3.99 10.74 -8.85
N TYR A 50 -3.14 9.72 -8.73
CA TYR A 50 -3.54 8.36 -8.39
C TYR A 50 -4.17 8.33 -6.99
N CYS A 51 -3.44 8.81 -5.98
CA CYS A 51 -3.96 8.92 -4.63
C CYS A 51 -3.39 10.13 -3.88
N VAL A 52 -4.07 10.47 -2.78
CA VAL A 52 -3.55 11.34 -1.73
C VAL A 52 -3.39 10.47 -0.50
N GLU A 53 -2.17 10.34 -0.03
CA GLU A 53 -1.84 9.60 1.18
C GLU A 53 -1.77 10.56 2.35
N THR A 54 -2.33 10.17 3.49
CA THR A 54 -2.39 10.99 4.69
C THR A 54 -1.84 10.24 5.88
N ILE A 55 -0.94 10.89 6.62
CA ILE A 55 -0.53 10.43 7.95
C ILE A 55 -1.48 11.05 8.95
N CYS A 56 -2.23 10.19 9.65
CA CYS A 56 -3.22 10.60 10.62
C CYS A 56 -2.82 10.16 12.02
N ALA A 57 -3.01 11.03 13.01
CA ALA A 57 -3.01 10.62 14.40
C ALA A 57 -4.16 9.63 14.67
N PRO A 58 -4.11 8.83 15.74
CA PRO A 58 -5.20 7.90 16.08
C PRO A 58 -6.57 8.58 16.28
N CYS A 59 -6.60 9.87 16.57
CA CYS A 59 -7.83 10.67 16.67
C CYS A 59 -8.39 11.15 15.32
N GLY A 60 -7.77 10.77 14.20
CA GLY A 60 -8.18 11.16 12.84
C GLY A 60 -7.63 12.51 12.37
N VAL A 61 -6.85 13.22 13.20
CA VAL A 61 -6.22 14.48 12.78
C VAL A 61 -5.10 14.20 11.78
N VAL A 62 -5.17 14.84 10.62
CA VAL A 62 -4.13 14.76 9.59
C VAL A 62 -2.89 15.54 10.07
N ILE A 63 -1.76 14.84 10.19
CA ILE A 63 -0.46 15.39 10.56
C ILE A 63 0.28 15.86 9.30
N ALA A 64 0.26 15.03 8.26
CA ALA A 64 0.91 15.31 6.99
C ALA A 64 0.17 14.60 5.85
N TRP A 65 0.37 15.06 4.62
CA TRP A 65 -0.22 14.42 3.44
C TRP A 65 0.69 14.60 2.23
N ARG A 66 0.56 13.70 1.24
CA ARG A 66 1.30 13.75 -0.02
C ARG A 66 0.43 13.27 -1.17
N LYS A 67 0.60 13.93 -2.33
CA LYS A 67 -0.01 13.51 -3.59
C LYS A 67 0.91 12.53 -4.31
N PHE A 68 0.40 11.37 -4.68
CA PHE A 68 1.07 10.42 -5.55
C PHE A 68 0.43 10.48 -6.94
N ALA A 69 1.15 11.05 -7.92
CA ALA A 69 0.58 11.32 -9.24
C ALA A 69 0.27 10.07 -10.06
N LYS A 70 1.18 9.09 -10.06
CA LYS A 70 1.09 7.90 -10.92
C LYS A 70 0.74 6.61 -10.15
N ALA A 71 1.39 6.41 -9.02
CA ALA A 71 1.28 5.20 -8.22
C ALA A 71 1.77 5.46 -6.80
N GLU A 72 1.16 4.75 -5.86
CA GLU A 72 1.55 4.63 -4.47
C GLU A 72 2.68 3.58 -4.33
N GLY A 73 3.88 4.00 -4.75
CA GLY A 73 5.06 3.15 -4.73
C GLY A 73 5.72 3.14 -3.36
N VAL A 74 6.17 1.96 -2.92
CA VAL A 74 6.79 1.74 -1.59
C VAL A 74 7.96 2.69 -1.31
N ALA A 75 8.83 2.92 -2.29
CA ALA A 75 9.96 3.85 -2.13
C ALA A 75 9.49 5.29 -1.86
N LYS A 76 8.37 5.70 -2.48
CA LYS A 76 7.81 7.05 -2.28
C LYS A 76 7.10 7.18 -0.93
N ILE A 77 6.51 6.08 -0.43
CA ILE A 77 5.98 6.01 0.93
C ILE A 77 7.12 6.14 1.94
N LEU A 78 8.21 5.39 1.78
CA LEU A 78 9.36 5.49 2.67
C LEU A 78 9.93 6.91 2.68
N GLN A 79 10.13 7.51 1.51
CA GLN A 79 10.57 8.91 1.41
C GLN A 79 9.57 9.86 2.09
N PHE A 80 8.26 9.63 1.95
CA PHE A 80 7.26 10.44 2.63
C PHE A 80 7.37 10.33 4.16
N LEU A 81 7.60 9.14 4.69
CA LEU A 81 7.81 8.94 6.12
C LEU A 81 9.11 9.59 6.62
N GLU A 82 10.20 9.47 5.85
CA GLU A 82 11.50 10.11 6.17
C GLU A 82 11.40 11.64 6.15
N ASP A 83 10.66 12.21 5.19
CA ASP A 83 10.45 13.66 5.07
C ASP A 83 9.58 14.21 6.22
N VAL A 84 8.64 13.42 6.75
CA VAL A 84 7.76 13.84 7.87
C VAL A 84 8.42 13.62 9.21
N TYR A 85 9.17 12.53 9.36
CA TYR A 85 9.82 12.11 10.60
C TYR A 85 11.35 12.09 10.46
N GLU A 86 11.92 13.25 10.13
CA GLU A 86 13.36 13.46 9.99
C GLU A 86 14.09 13.13 11.31
N ASP A 87 13.56 13.59 12.45
CA ASP A 87 14.05 13.22 13.78
C ASP A 87 13.52 11.84 14.20
N PRO A 88 14.38 10.85 14.49
CA PRO A 88 13.95 9.55 14.98
C PRO A 88 13.06 9.60 16.22
N ASN A 89 13.23 10.61 17.10
CA ASN A 89 12.40 10.77 18.30
C ASN A 89 10.98 11.25 17.99
N SER A 90 10.74 11.82 16.81
CA SER A 90 9.42 12.26 16.37
C SER A 90 8.59 11.11 15.76
N ARG A 91 9.21 9.97 15.48
CA ARG A 91 8.56 8.83 14.84
C ARG A 91 7.51 8.19 15.75
N PRO A 92 6.37 7.76 15.21
CA PRO A 92 5.37 7.04 15.98
C PRO A 92 5.88 5.63 16.30
N SER A 93 5.52 5.12 17.48
CA SER A 93 5.87 3.74 17.87
C SER A 93 5.25 2.70 16.94
N TYR A 94 4.12 3.03 16.31
CA TYR A 94 3.40 2.14 15.40
C TYR A 94 2.91 2.90 14.17
N ILE A 95 3.09 2.28 13.00
CA ILE A 95 2.52 2.74 11.73
C ILE A 95 1.65 1.62 11.18
N ALA A 96 0.36 1.90 11.01
CA ALA A 96 -0.56 1.02 10.28
C ALA A 96 -0.71 1.56 8.86
N ILE A 97 -0.40 0.73 7.87
CA ILE A 97 -0.51 1.06 6.45
C ILE A 97 -0.85 -0.21 5.66
N ASP A 98 -1.68 -0.05 4.63
CA ASP A 98 -2.12 -1.16 3.78
C ASP A 98 -0.94 -1.93 3.16
N LYS A 99 0.05 -1.20 2.62
CA LYS A 99 1.28 -1.77 2.02
C LYS A 99 2.37 -2.12 3.04
N GLY A 100 2.02 -2.40 4.30
CA GLY A 100 2.98 -2.56 5.41
C GLY A 100 4.04 -3.63 5.16
N CYS A 101 3.65 -4.80 4.62
CA CYS A 101 4.60 -5.87 4.28
C CYS A 101 5.59 -5.44 3.21
N ALA A 102 5.10 -4.86 2.11
CA ALA A 102 5.94 -4.41 1.01
C ALA A 102 6.90 -3.30 1.46
N LEU A 103 6.42 -2.39 2.32
CA LEU A 103 7.22 -1.34 2.95
C LEU A 103 8.33 -1.90 3.83
N LEU A 104 8.00 -2.80 4.75
CA LEU A 104 9.00 -3.43 5.63
C LEU A 104 10.06 -4.17 4.81
N LYS A 105 9.64 -4.96 3.82
CA LYS A 105 10.54 -5.68 2.91
C LYS A 105 11.47 -4.73 2.16
N HIS A 106 10.94 -3.60 1.68
CA HIS A 106 11.73 -2.59 0.99
C HIS A 106 12.77 -1.96 1.93
N ILE A 107 12.37 -1.55 3.15
CA ILE A 107 13.27 -0.97 4.16
C ILE A 107 14.41 -1.92 4.51
N VAL A 108 14.10 -3.21 4.72
CA VAL A 108 15.09 -4.24 5.02
C VAL A 108 16.02 -4.46 3.84
N LYS A 109 15.49 -4.57 2.61
CA LYS A 109 16.29 -4.75 1.39
C LYS A 109 17.23 -3.58 1.11
N GLN A 110 16.82 -2.35 1.42
CA GLN A 110 17.65 -1.14 1.30
C GLN A 110 18.64 -0.97 2.46
N GLY A 111 18.56 -1.79 3.51
CA GLY A 111 19.44 -1.69 4.68
C GLY A 111 19.08 -0.53 5.62
N HIS A 112 17.91 0.08 5.47
CA HIS A 112 17.45 1.19 6.32
C HIS A 112 16.87 0.69 7.66
N TRP A 113 16.58 -0.62 7.79
CA TRP A 113 15.92 -1.20 8.97
C TRP A 113 16.57 -0.86 10.32
N PRO A 114 17.91 -0.89 10.49
CA PRO A 114 18.54 -0.55 11.78
C PRO A 114 18.24 0.88 12.26
N ALA A 115 17.91 1.80 11.35
CA ALA A 115 17.51 3.15 11.71
C ALA A 115 16.06 3.24 12.19
N TRP A 116 15.20 2.31 11.75
CA TRP A 116 13.76 2.32 12.02
C TRP A 116 13.38 1.43 13.22
N GLU A 117 14.00 0.26 13.32
CA GLU A 117 13.72 -0.77 14.33
C GLU A 117 13.62 -0.25 15.79
N PRO A 118 14.49 0.66 16.27
CA PRO A 118 14.44 1.07 17.67
C PRO A 118 13.23 1.96 18.01
N THR A 119 12.60 2.56 17.00
CA THR A 119 11.63 3.64 17.18
C THR A 119 10.24 3.27 16.70
N THR A 120 10.13 2.43 15.67
CA THR A 120 8.90 2.29 14.88
C THR A 120 8.65 0.83 14.53
N TRP A 121 7.41 0.39 14.77
CA TRP A 121 6.91 -0.91 14.33
C TRP A 121 5.88 -0.72 13.21
N ILE A 122 6.06 -1.43 12.10
CA ILE A 122 5.10 -1.43 10.99
C ILE A 122 4.07 -2.52 11.25
N ILE A 123 2.82 -2.12 11.44
CA ILE A 123 1.67 -3.02 11.60
C ILE A 123 1.12 -3.33 10.21
N VAL A 124 0.90 -4.62 9.97
CA VAL A 124 0.31 -5.15 8.76
C VAL A 124 -1.10 -5.63 9.09
N ASP A 125 -2.07 -5.40 8.18
CA ASP A 125 -3.41 -5.95 8.34
C ASP A 125 -3.39 -7.50 8.38
N SER A 126 -4.25 -8.04 9.23
CA SER A 126 -4.59 -9.46 9.35
C SER A 126 -5.01 -10.12 8.03
N TYR A 127 -5.54 -9.39 7.05
CA TYR A 127 -5.86 -9.94 5.73
C TYR A 127 -4.61 -10.50 5.03
N HIS A 128 -3.45 -9.88 5.23
CA HIS A 128 -2.18 -10.37 4.69
C HIS A 128 -1.76 -11.73 5.29
N TYR A 129 -2.25 -12.11 6.47
CA TYR A 129 -1.96 -13.42 7.09
C TYR A 129 -2.43 -14.61 6.24
N ILE A 130 -3.45 -14.40 5.38
CA ILE A 130 -3.98 -15.45 4.50
C ILE A 130 -3.05 -15.68 3.29
N ASN A 131 -2.37 -14.62 2.82
CA ASN A 131 -1.48 -14.66 1.67
C ASN A 131 -0.02 -14.94 2.03
N HIS A 132 0.36 -14.75 3.29
CA HIS A 132 1.69 -15.13 3.79
C HIS A 132 1.76 -16.59 4.19
N ARG A 133 2.84 -17.26 3.78
CA ARG A 133 3.14 -18.62 4.21
C ARG A 133 3.92 -18.57 5.51
N VAL A 134 3.74 -19.56 6.39
CA VAL A 134 4.50 -19.67 7.66
C VAL A 134 6.02 -19.70 7.45
N THR A 135 6.48 -20.03 6.24
CA THR A 135 7.90 -20.02 5.82
C THR A 135 8.43 -18.64 5.41
N ASP A 136 7.59 -17.61 5.40
CA ASP A 136 7.98 -16.24 5.11
C ASP A 136 8.75 -15.62 6.29
N HIS A 137 10.04 -15.92 6.40
CA HIS A 137 10.85 -15.43 7.54
C HIS A 137 11.10 -13.91 7.55
N LEU A 138 10.90 -13.23 6.41
CA LEU A 138 10.76 -11.76 6.26
C LEU A 138 9.83 -11.40 5.08
N PHE A 139 9.08 -12.41 4.59
CA PHE A 139 8.25 -12.49 3.37
C PHE A 139 8.96 -12.86 2.03
N GLN A 140 9.27 -14.16 1.85
CA GLN A 140 10.03 -14.81 0.76
C GLN A 140 9.26 -14.94 -0.57
N THR A 141 9.43 -13.96 -1.45
CA THR A 141 9.71 -14.13 -2.91
C THR A 141 10.21 -12.83 -3.49
#